data_AF-A0A510E4I4-F1
#
_entry.id   AF-A0A510E4I4-F1
#
_cell.length_a   1.000
_cell.length_b   1.000
_cell.length_c   1.000
_cell.angle_alpha   90.00
_cell.angle_beta   90.00
_cell.angle_gamma   90.00
#
_symmetry.space_group_name_H-M   'P 1'
#
loop_
_entity.id
_entity.type
_entity.pdbx_description
1 polymer ?
#
loop_
_entity_poly.entity_id
_entity_poly.type
_entity_poly.pdbx_seq_one_letter_code
_entity_poly.pdbx_strand_id
1 'polypeptide(L)'
;MKSPIVIAGIPISGSRNPVVTQISSFELGTPLEKVVDFIKIMEEATGFSCKVNPRGLSNSPLATSYVFSTREVIESFINCGVPATVEEMNEIAYEIDGLLFPDDKDMLKALRLTMEIGTPILFREGDEAVPIGNSFSARSIAFHPRDTPNFVDNSLIHLVGITAIEISQKLSENDVSSLFRFENGVWSAVYSLPVPEMSMVKWSWDLQGASLIELSR
;
A
#
# COMPACT_ATOMS: atom_id res chain seq x y z
N MET A 1 -5.08 -5.06 14.82
CA MET A 1 -3.67 -5.09 14.36
C MET A 1 -3.38 -3.82 13.59
N LYS A 2 -2.26 -3.15 13.87
CA LYS A 2 -1.86 -1.95 13.11
C LYS A 2 -1.14 -2.34 11.83
N SER A 3 -1.52 -1.75 10.70
CA SER A 3 -0.95 -2.06 9.40
C SER A 3 -1.04 -0.84 8.46
N PRO A 4 -0.11 -0.69 7.51
CA PRO A 4 -0.06 0.46 6.63
C PRO A 4 -1.15 0.35 5.56
N ILE A 5 -1.66 1.49 5.13
CA ILE A 5 -2.63 1.60 4.03
C ILE A 5 -2.26 2.80 3.18
N VAL A 6 -2.41 2.68 1.87
CA VAL A 6 -2.31 3.82 0.97
C VAL A 6 -3.57 4.67 1.13
N ILE A 7 -3.41 5.97 1.35
CA ILE A 7 -4.54 6.90 1.42
C ILE A 7 -4.54 7.92 0.30
N ALA A 8 -3.44 8.09 -0.43
CA ALA A 8 -3.36 8.87 -1.66
C ALA A 8 -2.18 8.43 -2.50
N GLY A 9 -2.21 8.71 -3.79
CA GLY A 9 -1.23 8.25 -4.76
C GLY A 9 -1.89 7.33 -5.79
N ILE A 10 -1.86 7.75 -7.04
CA ILE A 10 -2.39 6.99 -8.17
C ILE A 10 -1.20 6.40 -8.93
N PRO A 11 -1.05 5.07 -8.96
CA PRO A 11 0.00 4.43 -9.71
C PRO A 11 -0.25 4.67 -11.20
N ILE A 12 0.80 5.04 -11.92
CA ILE A 12 0.81 5.16 -13.38
C ILE A 12 2.07 4.45 -13.84
N SER A 13 1.92 3.43 -14.70
CA SER A 13 3.07 2.65 -15.19
C SER A 13 4.12 3.57 -15.82
N GLY A 14 5.38 3.38 -15.45
CA GLY A 14 6.50 4.20 -15.90
C GLY A 14 6.66 5.56 -15.19
N SER A 15 5.77 5.92 -14.26
CA SER A 15 5.91 7.13 -13.43
C SER A 15 6.19 6.80 -11.97
N ARG A 16 7.11 7.54 -11.37
CA ARG A 16 7.40 7.51 -9.93
C ARG A 16 6.53 8.54 -9.23
N ASN A 17 5.22 8.28 -9.15
CA ASN A 17 4.31 9.19 -8.49
C ASN A 17 4.45 9.08 -6.96
N PRO A 18 4.36 10.20 -6.22
CA PRO A 18 4.32 10.16 -4.78
C PRO A 18 3.08 9.41 -4.26
N VAL A 19 3.26 8.69 -3.17
CA VAL A 19 2.24 7.95 -2.44
C VAL A 19 2.23 8.39 -0.98
N VAL A 20 1.04 8.49 -0.43
CA VAL A 20 0.79 8.82 0.97
C VAL A 20 0.24 7.58 1.65
N THR A 21 0.91 7.15 2.71
CA THR A 21 0.47 6.03 3.53
C THR A 21 -0.02 6.50 4.89
N GLN A 22 -0.82 5.68 5.54
CA GLN A 22 -1.29 5.84 6.92
C GLN A 22 -1.18 4.52 7.66
N ILE A 23 -1.28 4.56 8.98
CA ILE A 23 -1.39 3.35 9.81
C ILE A 23 -2.80 3.25 10.36
N SER A 24 -3.49 2.18 10.00
CA SER A 24 -4.85 1.89 10.45
C SER A 24 -4.93 0.60 11.26
N SER A 25 -6.00 0.44 12.02
CA SER A 25 -6.25 -0.76 12.81
C SER A 25 -7.25 -1.66 12.10
N PHE A 26 -6.85 -2.91 11.87
CA PHE A 26 -7.65 -3.95 11.22
C PHE A 26 -7.86 -5.15 12.14
N GLU A 27 -8.88 -5.93 11.85
CA GLU A 27 -9.12 -7.22 12.49
C GLU A 27 -8.30 -8.32 11.81
N LEU A 28 -8.07 -9.42 12.53
CA LEU A 28 -7.38 -10.58 11.94
C LEU A 28 -8.28 -11.26 10.92
N GLY A 29 -7.67 -11.71 9.83
CA GLY A 29 -8.32 -12.40 8.75
C GLY A 29 -7.49 -13.56 8.22
N THR A 30 -7.84 -14.01 7.02
CA THR A 30 -7.14 -15.07 6.31
C THR A 30 -6.06 -14.46 5.42
N PRO A 31 -4.84 -15.01 5.37
CA PRO A 31 -3.79 -14.52 4.46
C PRO A 31 -4.22 -14.69 3.01
N LEU A 32 -3.67 -13.86 2.13
CA LEU A 32 -3.86 -14.03 0.69
C LEU A 32 -3.09 -15.25 0.19
N GLU A 33 -3.60 -15.90 -0.85
CA GLU A 33 -2.91 -17.03 -1.51
C GLU A 33 -1.49 -16.65 -1.96
N LYS A 34 -1.29 -15.40 -2.40
CA LYS A 34 0.04 -14.86 -2.77
C LYS A 34 1.07 -14.87 -1.65
N VAL A 35 0.66 -14.98 -0.39
CA VAL A 35 1.59 -15.16 0.74
C VAL A 35 2.26 -16.53 0.69
N VAL A 36 1.60 -17.56 0.14
CA VAL A 36 2.18 -18.89 -0.06
C VAL A 36 3.32 -18.81 -1.09
N ASP A 37 3.10 -18.11 -2.20
CA ASP A 37 4.14 -17.85 -3.20
C ASP A 37 5.34 -17.11 -2.57
N PHE A 38 5.07 -16.09 -1.74
CA PHE A 38 6.11 -15.35 -1.03
C PHE A 38 6.93 -16.26 -0.11
N ILE A 39 6.29 -17.13 0.68
CA ILE A 39 6.99 -18.09 1.56
C ILE A 39 7.90 -18.97 0.73
N LYS A 40 7.40 -19.54 -0.38
CA LYS A 40 8.19 -20.42 -1.23
C LYS A 40 9.44 -19.73 -1.78
N ILE A 41 9.30 -18.51 -2.31
CA ILE A 41 10.45 -17.75 -2.83
C ILE A 41 11.41 -17.37 -1.70
N MET A 42 10.90 -17.08 -0.50
CA MET A 42 11.74 -16.80 0.67
C MET A 42 12.53 -18.03 1.13
N GLU A 43 11.92 -19.23 1.09
CA GLU A 43 12.64 -20.49 1.35
C GLU A 43 13.73 -20.73 0.30
N GLU A 44 13.46 -20.47 -0.98
CA GLU A 44 14.42 -20.58 -2.07
C GLU A 44 15.58 -19.57 -1.93
N ALA A 45 15.28 -18.32 -1.58
CA ALA A 45 16.27 -17.25 -1.45
C ALA A 45 17.17 -17.44 -0.22
N THR A 46 16.61 -17.88 0.90
CA THR A 46 17.35 -18.05 2.16
C THR A 46 18.02 -19.43 2.26
N GLY A 47 17.47 -20.45 1.60
CA GLY A 47 17.87 -21.85 1.76
C GLY A 47 17.34 -22.51 3.04
N PHE A 48 16.46 -21.84 3.79
CA PHE A 48 15.85 -22.35 5.02
C PHE A 48 14.36 -22.61 4.82
N SER A 49 13.86 -23.71 5.38
CA SER A 49 12.42 -23.97 5.47
C SER A 49 11.97 -23.83 6.93
N CYS A 50 10.99 -22.96 7.14
CA CYS A 50 10.48 -22.64 8.47
C CYS A 50 8.98 -22.87 8.50
N LYS A 51 8.48 -23.40 9.63
CA LYS A 51 7.04 -23.60 9.79
C LYS A 51 6.36 -22.26 10.04
N VAL A 52 5.70 -21.72 9.02
CA VAL A 52 4.97 -20.44 9.09
C VAL A 52 3.48 -20.68 8.96
N ASN A 53 2.70 -20.02 9.83
CA ASN A 53 1.23 -19.94 9.73
C ASN A 53 0.82 -18.47 9.75
N PRO A 54 1.00 -17.74 8.62
CA PRO A 54 0.75 -16.31 8.60
C PRO A 54 -0.75 -16.03 8.71
N ARG A 55 -1.09 -14.90 9.33
CA ARG A 55 -2.47 -14.40 9.40
C ARG A 55 -2.61 -13.25 8.41
N GLY A 56 -3.82 -13.08 7.89
CA GLY A 56 -4.17 -11.91 7.10
C GLY A 56 -4.89 -10.86 7.93
N LEU A 57 -5.44 -9.86 7.24
CA LEU A 57 -6.25 -8.81 7.83
C LEU A 57 -7.62 -8.75 7.15
N SER A 58 -8.69 -8.69 7.93
CA SER A 58 -10.05 -8.48 7.42
C SER A 58 -10.37 -6.99 7.29
N ASN A 59 -11.28 -6.66 6.36
CA ASN A 59 -11.67 -5.27 6.05
C ASN A 59 -10.50 -4.34 5.71
N SER A 60 -9.40 -4.91 5.20
CA SER A 60 -8.22 -4.19 4.74
C SER A 60 -8.08 -4.33 3.23
N PRO A 61 -7.40 -3.39 2.55
CA PRO A 61 -6.93 -3.62 1.19
C PRO A 61 -6.07 -4.89 1.10
N LEU A 62 -6.09 -5.55 -0.05
CA LEU A 62 -5.26 -6.73 -0.32
C LEU A 62 -3.77 -6.46 -0.09
N ALA A 63 -3.27 -5.31 -0.57
CA ALA A 63 -1.88 -4.89 -0.37
C ALA A 63 -1.52 -4.77 1.11
N THR A 64 -2.40 -4.18 1.92
CA THR A 64 -2.25 -4.06 3.37
C THR A 64 -2.19 -5.43 4.04
N SER A 65 -3.12 -6.33 3.72
CA SER A 65 -3.12 -7.70 4.25
C SER A 65 -1.88 -8.49 3.82
N TYR A 66 -1.41 -8.32 2.58
CA TYR A 66 -0.21 -8.96 2.05
C TYR A 66 1.04 -8.51 2.79
N VAL A 67 1.25 -7.20 2.94
CA VAL A 67 2.43 -6.64 3.64
C VAL A 67 2.42 -7.06 5.10
N PHE A 68 1.27 -7.05 5.77
CA PHE A 68 1.13 -7.58 7.12
C PHE A 68 1.51 -9.06 7.21
N SER A 69 0.92 -9.90 6.36
CA SER A 69 1.13 -11.35 6.40
C SER A 69 2.59 -11.71 6.15
N THR A 70 3.21 -11.07 5.15
CA THR A 70 4.62 -11.32 4.80
C THR A 70 5.59 -10.77 5.84
N ARG A 71 5.19 -9.74 6.61
CA ARG A 71 5.95 -9.34 7.79
C ARG A 71 5.96 -10.44 8.87
N GLU A 72 4.82 -11.07 9.14
CA GLU A 72 4.78 -12.22 10.07
C GLU A 72 5.64 -13.39 9.56
N VAL A 73 5.73 -13.59 8.24
CA VAL A 73 6.64 -14.57 7.62
C VAL A 73 8.09 -14.21 7.93
N ILE A 74 8.51 -12.97 7.65
CA ILE A 74 9.88 -12.49 7.93
C ILE A 74 10.25 -12.71 9.40
N GLU A 75 9.38 -12.31 10.32
CA GLU A 75 9.60 -12.49 11.76
C GLU A 75 9.72 -13.98 12.13
N SER A 76 8.95 -14.85 11.49
CA SER A 76 9.04 -16.30 11.69
C SER A 76 10.36 -16.88 11.20
N PHE A 77 10.88 -16.41 10.06
CA PHE A 77 12.18 -16.84 9.53
C PHE A 77 13.33 -16.41 10.43
N ILE A 78 13.31 -15.17 10.94
CA ILE A 78 14.30 -14.68 11.90
C ILE A 78 14.26 -15.52 13.19
N ASN A 79 13.06 -15.76 13.74
CA ASN A 79 12.87 -16.57 14.95
C ASN A 79 13.25 -18.05 14.76
N CYS A 80 13.21 -18.54 13.53
CA CYS A 80 13.61 -19.89 13.13
C CYS A 80 15.14 -20.05 13.04
N GLY A 81 15.91 -18.97 13.19
CA GLY A 81 17.37 -19.00 13.25
C GLY A 81 18.05 -18.77 11.89
N VAL A 82 17.35 -18.19 10.92
CA VAL A 82 17.98 -17.73 9.67
C VAL A 82 19.03 -16.67 10.02
N PRO A 83 20.30 -16.84 9.59
CA PRO A 83 21.39 -15.93 9.95
C PRO A 83 21.38 -14.67 9.07
N ALA A 84 20.30 -13.88 9.17
CA ALA A 84 20.11 -12.63 8.47
C ALA A 84 19.56 -11.55 9.42
N THR A 85 19.93 -10.30 9.19
CA THR A 85 19.36 -9.17 9.94
C THR A 85 17.92 -8.88 9.50
N VAL A 86 17.21 -8.05 10.27
CA VAL A 86 15.86 -7.59 9.87
C VAL A 86 15.94 -6.80 8.57
N GLU A 87 16.98 -5.98 8.41
CA GLU A 87 17.22 -5.19 7.20
C GLU A 87 17.45 -6.09 5.97
N GLU A 88 18.33 -7.10 6.08
CA GLU A 88 18.59 -8.06 4.99
C GLU A 88 17.31 -8.83 4.60
N MET A 89 16.50 -9.24 5.58
CA MET A 89 15.23 -9.91 5.31
C MET A 89 14.20 -8.99 4.64
N ASN A 90 14.19 -7.70 4.98
CA ASN A 90 13.34 -6.72 4.32
C ASN A 90 13.81 -6.46 2.89
N GLU A 91 15.13 -6.41 2.63
CA GLU A 91 15.70 -6.33 1.28
C GLU A 91 15.28 -7.50 0.41
N ILE A 92 15.39 -8.73 0.92
CA ILE A 92 14.88 -9.93 0.25
C ILE A 92 13.38 -9.78 -0.03
N ALA A 93 12.59 -9.30 0.94
CA ALA A 93 11.16 -9.11 0.75
C ALA A 93 10.82 -8.08 -0.36
N TYR A 94 11.61 -7.01 -0.49
CA TYR A 94 11.48 -6.06 -1.60
C TYR A 94 11.75 -6.70 -2.97
N GLU A 95 12.75 -7.58 -3.05
CA GLU A 95 13.03 -8.32 -4.29
C GLU A 95 11.89 -9.28 -4.64
N ILE A 96 11.38 -10.02 -3.65
CA ILE A 96 10.25 -10.94 -3.86
C ILE A 96 9.00 -10.17 -4.30
N ASP A 97 8.71 -9.01 -3.69
CA ASP A 97 7.62 -8.14 -4.12
C ASP A 97 7.77 -7.72 -5.59
N GLY A 98 8.99 -7.37 -6.01
CA GLY A 98 9.29 -7.03 -7.41
C GLY A 98 9.10 -8.20 -8.39
N LEU A 99 9.29 -9.44 -7.93
CA LEU A 99 9.01 -10.64 -8.72
C LEU A 99 7.51 -10.95 -8.80
N LEU A 100 6.79 -10.82 -7.69
CA LEU A 100 5.36 -11.16 -7.61
C LEU A 100 4.45 -10.06 -8.18
N PHE A 101 4.87 -8.80 -8.05
CA PHE A 101 4.09 -7.59 -8.40
C PHE A 101 4.98 -6.54 -9.09
N PRO A 102 5.51 -6.83 -10.29
CA PRO A 102 6.49 -5.97 -10.96
C PRO A 102 5.98 -4.54 -11.19
N ASP A 103 4.68 -4.37 -11.47
CA ASP A 103 4.05 -3.07 -11.73
C ASP A 103 3.72 -2.28 -10.46
N ASP A 104 3.72 -2.92 -9.29
CA ASP A 104 3.29 -2.30 -8.04
C ASP A 104 4.38 -2.24 -6.96
N LYS A 105 5.62 -2.63 -7.31
CA LYS A 105 6.76 -2.72 -6.37
C LYS A 105 7.00 -1.43 -5.58
N ASP A 106 6.86 -0.26 -6.20
CA ASP A 106 7.12 1.04 -5.56
C ASP A 106 6.05 1.35 -4.49
N MET A 107 4.80 0.95 -4.75
CA MET A 107 3.69 1.12 -3.80
C MET A 107 3.80 0.15 -2.63
N LEU A 108 4.20 -1.10 -2.90
CA LEU A 108 4.49 -2.09 -1.86
C LEU A 108 5.66 -1.64 -0.97
N LYS A 109 6.71 -1.10 -1.58
CA LYS A 109 7.85 -0.53 -0.87
C LYS A 109 7.43 0.58 0.10
N ALA A 110 6.54 1.47 -0.33
CA ALA A 110 6.00 2.51 0.54
C ALA A 110 5.28 1.93 1.77
N LEU A 111 4.45 0.90 1.59
CA LEU A 111 3.76 0.25 2.71
C LEU A 111 4.74 -0.40 3.70
N ARG A 112 5.73 -1.15 3.20
CA ARG A 112 6.76 -1.78 4.04
C ARG A 112 7.60 -0.74 4.79
N LEU A 113 8.06 0.32 4.12
CA LEU A 113 8.77 1.43 4.77
C LEU A 113 7.93 2.09 5.86
N THR A 114 6.62 2.24 5.64
CA THR A 114 5.69 2.75 6.66
C THR A 114 5.66 1.85 7.90
N MET A 115 5.72 0.53 7.73
CA MET A 115 5.81 -0.41 8.85
C MET A 115 7.15 -0.34 9.57
N GLU A 116 8.25 -0.25 8.83
CA GLU A 116 9.60 -0.19 9.38
C GLU A 116 9.83 1.09 10.18
N ILE A 117 9.42 2.23 9.63
CA ILE A 117 9.51 3.55 10.28
C ILE A 117 8.49 3.65 11.42
N GLY A 118 7.35 2.98 11.31
CA GLY A 118 6.29 2.98 12.32
C GLY A 118 5.45 4.26 12.34
N THR A 119 5.58 5.13 11.33
CA THR A 119 4.79 6.34 11.15
C THR A 119 4.28 6.46 9.72
N PRO A 120 3.15 7.18 9.49
CA PRO A 120 2.70 7.53 8.15
C PRO A 120 3.79 8.27 7.36
N ILE A 121 3.86 8.05 6.04
CA ILE A 121 4.86 8.71 5.19
C ILE A 121 4.26 9.24 3.89
N LEU A 122 4.88 10.29 3.36
CA LEU A 122 4.89 10.63 1.95
C LEU A 122 6.15 10.01 1.33
N PHE A 123 5.99 9.21 0.29
CA PHE A 123 7.09 8.48 -0.34
C PHE A 123 7.04 8.61 -1.86
N ARG A 124 8.22 8.68 -2.49
CA ARG A 124 8.40 8.59 -3.94
C ARG A 124 9.67 7.81 -4.23
N GLU A 125 9.62 6.88 -5.17
CA GLU A 125 10.78 6.03 -5.46
C GLU A 125 12.01 6.86 -5.90
N GLY A 126 13.12 6.66 -5.20
CA GLY A 126 14.37 7.41 -5.39
C GLY A 126 14.55 8.61 -4.46
N ASP A 127 13.52 9.01 -3.70
CA ASP A 127 13.62 10.03 -2.66
C ASP A 127 13.64 9.40 -1.26
N GLU A 128 14.03 10.19 -0.26
CA GLU A 128 13.88 9.84 1.15
C GLU A 128 12.39 9.93 1.56
N ALA A 129 11.93 8.95 2.36
CA ALA A 129 10.58 8.97 2.90
C ALA A 129 10.40 10.13 3.89
N VAL A 130 9.32 10.89 3.76
CA VAL A 130 9.02 12.03 4.63
C VAL A 130 7.93 11.63 5.62
N PRO A 131 8.21 11.56 6.94
CA PRO A 131 7.19 11.28 7.95
C PRO A 131 6.09 12.36 7.98
N ILE A 132 4.85 11.93 8.10
CA ILE A 132 3.67 12.81 8.20
C ILE A 132 2.78 12.40 9.38
N GLY A 133 1.80 13.24 9.71
CA GLY A 133 0.85 12.96 10.79
C GLY A 133 -0.14 11.84 10.45
N ASN A 134 -0.51 11.03 11.46
CA ASN A 134 -1.66 10.14 11.35
C ASN A 134 -2.94 10.92 11.63
N SER A 135 -3.91 10.84 10.74
CA SER A 135 -5.16 11.62 10.85
C SER A 135 -6.43 10.80 10.69
N PHE A 136 -6.33 9.56 10.18
CA PHE A 136 -7.51 8.76 9.86
C PHE A 136 -7.26 7.28 10.12
N SER A 137 -8.27 6.63 10.69
CA SER A 137 -8.46 5.19 10.52
C SER A 137 -9.17 4.93 9.20
N ALA A 138 -8.82 3.82 8.56
CA ALA A 138 -9.37 3.41 7.29
C ALA A 138 -9.83 1.96 7.32
N ARG A 139 -10.90 1.65 6.57
CA ARG A 139 -11.34 0.28 6.28
C ARG A 139 -11.72 0.15 4.81
N SER A 140 -11.44 -1.00 4.22
CA SER A 140 -11.93 -1.32 2.87
C SER A 140 -13.41 -1.68 2.92
N ILE A 141 -14.18 -1.15 1.98
CA ILE A 141 -15.62 -1.39 1.83
C ILE A 141 -15.97 -2.09 0.52
N ALA A 142 -15.13 -1.97 -0.51
CA ALA A 142 -15.29 -2.66 -1.78
C ALA A 142 -13.93 -2.77 -2.49
N PHE A 143 -13.80 -3.74 -3.39
CA PHE A 143 -12.65 -3.90 -4.26
C PHE A 143 -13.09 -3.83 -5.72
N HIS A 144 -12.28 -3.16 -6.55
CA HIS A 144 -12.49 -3.09 -7.99
C HIS A 144 -11.19 -3.50 -8.71
N PRO A 145 -11.22 -4.49 -9.62
CA PRO A 145 -10.06 -4.80 -10.43
C PRO A 145 -9.72 -3.60 -11.32
N ARG A 146 -8.44 -3.31 -11.48
CA ARG A 146 -7.98 -2.11 -12.20
C ARG A 146 -7.59 -2.52 -13.62
N ASP A 147 -8.27 -1.93 -14.59
CA ASP A 147 -7.89 -2.07 -16.00
C ASP A 147 -6.63 -1.24 -16.32
N THR A 148 -6.07 -1.42 -17.51
CA THR A 148 -4.99 -0.56 -17.99
C THR A 148 -5.46 0.91 -18.02
N PRO A 149 -4.59 1.88 -17.68
CA PRO A 149 -4.94 3.30 -17.74
C PRO A 149 -5.53 3.68 -19.10
N ASN A 150 -6.72 4.27 -19.11
CA ASN A 150 -7.42 4.65 -20.34
C ASN A 150 -6.81 5.90 -21.01
N PHE A 151 -6.16 6.74 -20.21
CA PHE A 151 -5.54 7.97 -20.65
C PHE A 151 -4.38 8.31 -19.72
N VAL A 152 -3.20 8.55 -20.29
CA VAL A 152 -2.02 9.03 -19.54
C VAL A 152 -1.30 10.06 -20.40
N ASP A 153 -1.18 11.27 -19.87
CA ASP A 153 -0.30 12.30 -20.40
C ASP A 153 0.54 12.91 -19.26
N ASN A 154 1.50 13.75 -19.62
CA ASN A 154 2.38 14.39 -18.63
C ASN A 154 1.60 15.28 -17.66
N SER A 155 0.54 15.95 -18.13
CA SER A 155 -0.28 16.82 -17.27
C SER A 155 -1.00 16.03 -16.18
N LEU A 156 -1.50 14.85 -16.52
CA LEU A 156 -2.14 13.92 -15.60
C LEU A 156 -1.12 13.34 -14.61
N ILE A 157 0.08 12.98 -15.06
CA ILE A 157 1.17 12.54 -14.19
C ILE A 157 1.50 13.62 -13.15
N HIS A 158 1.67 14.87 -13.59
CA HIS A 158 1.90 15.99 -12.68
C HIS A 158 0.72 16.22 -11.72
N LEU A 159 -0.51 16.10 -12.22
CA LEU A 159 -1.72 16.28 -11.43
C LEU A 159 -1.84 15.22 -10.32
N VAL A 160 -1.59 13.96 -10.64
CA VAL A 160 -1.55 12.87 -9.66
C VAL A 160 -0.50 13.17 -8.58
N GLY A 161 0.71 13.57 -9.01
CA GLY A 161 1.79 13.84 -8.09
C GLY A 161 1.50 14.98 -7.12
N ILE A 162 1.04 16.14 -7.64
CA ILE A 162 0.72 17.28 -6.78
C ILE A 162 -0.47 17.00 -5.86
N THR A 163 -1.45 16.22 -6.32
CA THR A 163 -2.63 15.86 -5.50
C THR A 163 -2.24 15.08 -4.26
N ALA A 164 -1.35 14.08 -4.38
CA ALA A 164 -0.88 13.31 -3.24
C ALA A 164 -0.11 14.20 -2.24
N ILE A 165 0.73 15.12 -2.74
CA ILE A 165 1.46 16.08 -1.90
C ILE A 165 0.50 17.02 -1.16
N GLU A 166 -0.46 17.63 -1.86
CA GLU A 166 -1.47 18.51 -1.26
C GLU A 166 -2.30 17.78 -0.19
N ILE A 167 -2.71 16.54 -0.47
CA ILE A 167 -3.40 15.69 0.52
C ILE A 167 -2.52 15.53 1.75
N SER A 168 -1.23 15.17 1.58
CA SER A 168 -0.32 14.92 2.72
C SER A 168 -0.16 16.14 3.63
N GLN A 169 -0.21 17.36 3.08
CA GLN A 169 -0.07 18.60 3.83
C GLN A 169 -1.35 18.98 4.59
N LYS A 170 -2.52 18.58 4.07
CA LYS A 170 -3.83 18.96 4.61
C LYS A 170 -4.56 17.85 5.36
N LEU A 171 -3.90 16.74 5.68
CA LEU A 171 -4.54 15.58 6.34
C LEU A 171 -5.30 15.94 7.62
N SER A 172 -4.78 16.89 8.41
CA SER A 172 -5.41 17.34 9.65
C SER A 172 -6.52 18.40 9.45
N GLU A 173 -6.65 18.96 8.25
CA GLU A 173 -7.60 20.01 7.94
C GLU A 173 -8.99 19.44 7.63
N ASN A 174 -10.05 20.20 7.96
CA ASN A 174 -11.43 19.80 7.66
C ASN A 174 -11.72 19.69 6.14
N ASP A 175 -10.96 20.42 5.33
CA ASP A 175 -11.19 20.54 3.89
C ASP A 175 -10.53 19.41 3.08
N VAL A 176 -9.78 18.49 3.71
CA VAL A 176 -9.15 17.35 3.02
C VAL A 176 -10.15 16.48 2.25
N SER A 177 -11.41 16.46 2.70
CA SER A 177 -12.49 15.77 2.00
C SER A 177 -12.70 16.26 0.56
N SER A 178 -12.44 17.53 0.28
CA SER A 178 -12.49 18.09 -1.07
C SER A 178 -11.36 17.57 -1.97
N LEU A 179 -10.16 17.40 -1.40
CA LEU A 179 -9.02 16.80 -2.10
C LEU A 179 -9.23 15.32 -2.35
N PHE A 180 -9.84 14.57 -1.42
CA PHE A 180 -10.21 13.18 -1.67
C PHE A 180 -11.24 13.05 -2.79
N ARG A 181 -12.25 13.93 -2.85
CA ARG A 181 -13.19 13.97 -3.98
C ARG A 181 -12.49 14.30 -5.29
N PHE A 182 -11.54 15.23 -5.27
CA PHE A 182 -10.72 15.56 -6.43
C PHE A 182 -9.93 14.34 -6.92
N GLU A 183 -9.19 13.67 -6.02
CA GLU A 183 -8.42 12.47 -6.36
C GLU A 183 -9.32 11.33 -6.87
N ASN A 184 -10.53 11.16 -6.33
CA ASN A 184 -11.51 10.22 -6.87
C ASN A 184 -11.89 10.54 -8.33
N GLY A 185 -12.01 11.82 -8.67
CA GLY A 185 -12.20 12.26 -10.05
C GLY A 185 -11.03 11.88 -10.95
N VAL A 186 -9.79 11.98 -10.44
CA VAL A 186 -8.59 11.55 -11.17
C VAL A 186 -8.58 10.02 -11.33
N TRP A 187 -8.91 9.25 -10.30
CA TRP A 187 -9.09 7.79 -10.39
C TRP A 187 -10.11 7.41 -11.46
N SER A 188 -11.23 8.13 -11.53
CA SER A 188 -12.25 7.94 -12.56
C SER A 188 -11.73 8.25 -13.96
N ALA A 189 -10.97 9.32 -14.14
CA ALA A 189 -10.40 9.68 -15.43
C ALA A 189 -9.34 8.67 -15.92
N VAL A 190 -8.48 8.18 -15.01
CA VAL A 190 -7.39 7.27 -15.36
C VAL A 190 -7.91 5.84 -15.57
N TYR A 191 -8.77 5.37 -14.68
CA TYR A 191 -9.14 3.95 -14.57
C TYR A 191 -10.64 3.67 -14.74
N SER A 192 -11.43 4.68 -15.13
CA SER A 192 -12.90 4.56 -15.30
C SER A 192 -13.65 4.04 -14.07
N LEU A 193 -13.10 4.27 -12.88
CA LEU A 193 -13.76 3.96 -11.63
C LEU A 193 -14.95 4.92 -11.38
N PRO A 194 -16.05 4.47 -10.76
CA PRO A 194 -17.14 5.36 -10.40
C PRO A 194 -16.68 6.36 -9.33
N VAL A 195 -17.11 7.62 -9.45
CA VAL A 195 -16.75 8.65 -8.46
C VAL A 195 -17.66 8.51 -7.24
N PRO A 196 -17.12 8.22 -6.03
CA PRO A 196 -17.92 8.15 -4.82
C PRO A 196 -18.45 9.53 -4.43
N GLU A 197 -19.75 9.63 -4.13
CA GLU A 197 -20.38 10.90 -3.72
C GLU A 197 -20.25 11.18 -2.20
N MET A 198 -19.99 10.13 -1.43
CA MET A 198 -19.87 10.20 0.03
C MET A 198 -18.60 10.94 0.47
N SER A 199 -18.72 11.80 1.49
CA SER A 199 -17.55 12.39 2.14
C SER A 199 -16.71 11.32 2.83
N MET A 200 -15.38 11.50 2.84
CA MET A 200 -14.44 10.59 3.51
C MET A 200 -14.45 9.15 2.96
N VAL A 201 -14.93 8.96 1.73
CA VAL A 201 -14.81 7.71 1.00
C VAL A 201 -13.98 7.97 -0.25
N LYS A 202 -12.99 7.12 -0.51
CA LYS A 202 -12.12 7.29 -1.67
C LYS A 202 -11.57 5.99 -2.22
N TRP A 203 -11.12 6.05 -3.48
CA TRP A 203 -10.31 4.99 -4.05
C TRP A 203 -8.88 5.05 -3.50
N SER A 204 -8.35 3.88 -3.21
CA SER A 204 -6.95 3.63 -2.87
C SER A 204 -6.41 2.59 -3.81
N TRP A 205 -5.13 2.71 -4.17
CA TRP A 205 -4.42 1.62 -4.81
C TRP A 205 -4.47 0.34 -3.96
N ASP A 206 -4.61 -0.80 -4.64
CA ASP A 206 -4.67 -2.10 -4.00
C ASP A 206 -4.22 -3.24 -4.94
N LEU A 207 -2.89 -3.41 -5.09
CA LEU A 207 -2.27 -4.39 -6.01
C LEU A 207 -2.85 -4.28 -7.43
N GLN A 208 -3.42 -5.39 -7.93
CA GLN A 208 -4.08 -5.54 -9.23
C GLN A 208 -5.39 -4.74 -9.36
N GLY A 209 -5.74 -3.95 -8.34
CA GLY A 209 -7.00 -3.23 -8.27
C GLY A 209 -6.92 -1.90 -7.53
N ALA A 210 -8.10 -1.42 -7.19
CA ALA A 210 -8.32 -0.33 -6.28
C ALA A 210 -9.35 -0.75 -5.22
N SER A 211 -9.04 -0.48 -3.96
CA SER A 211 -9.98 -0.63 -2.86
C SER A 211 -10.72 0.69 -2.66
N LEU A 212 -12.04 0.63 -2.54
CA LEU A 212 -12.83 1.74 -2.02
C LEU A 212 -12.69 1.70 -0.50
N ILE A 213 -12.19 2.77 0.08
CA ILE A 213 -11.92 2.87 1.51
C ILE A 213 -12.80 3.94 2.15
N GLU A 214 -13.29 3.65 3.34
CA GLU A 214 -13.94 4.63 4.22
C GLU A 214 -12.92 5.10 5.27
N LEU A 215 -12.88 6.41 5.49
CA LEU A 215 -11.99 7.08 6.42
C LEU A 215 -12.78 7.65 7.61
N SER A 216 -12.27 7.45 8.82
CA SER A 216 -12.82 8.00 10.06
C SER A 216 -11.71 8.65 10.89
N ARG A 217 -12.00 9.80 11.52
CA ARG A 217 -11.09 10.45 12.48
C ARG A 217 -11.12 9.77 13.84
#